data_AF-A0A0U2VN19-F1
#
_entry.id   AF-A0A0U2VN19-F1
#
_cell.length_a   1.000
_cell.length_b   1.000
_cell.length_c   1.000
_cell.angle_alpha   90.00
_cell.angle_beta   90.00
_cell.angle_gamma   90.00
#
_symmetry.space_group_name_H-M   'P 1'
#
loop_
_entity.id
_entity.type
_entity.pdbx_description
1 polymer ?
#
loop_
_entity_poly.entity_id
_entity_poly.type
_entity_poly.pdbx_seq_one_letter_code
_entity_poly.pdbx_strand_id
1 'polypeptide(L)'
;MLFWTIVFFTISLIGLIKGGLFSSLKSRLKQIELKKLNGGDEKEYVVEWLKAGCFPLIVVSFLFIAEVLYLVNALDYDPYKFPTITAIAILIIGIIKTKKSKKSNDMTEEELIVYKAELVKKDKRTFMSVIRSFLWVVYFGYMFYVLVF
;
A
#
# COMPACT_ATOMS: atom_id res chain seq x y z
N MET A 1 -0.97 -21.91 4.85
CA MET A 1 -1.59 -20.86 5.69
C MET A 1 -0.59 -20.24 6.66
N LEU A 2 0.03 -21.01 7.56
CA LEU A 2 0.98 -20.50 8.56
C LEU A 2 2.10 -19.60 8.00
N PHE A 3 2.78 -20.03 6.93
CA PHE A 3 3.83 -19.24 6.28
C PHE A 3 3.34 -17.83 5.89
N TRP A 4 2.20 -17.74 5.21
CA TRP A 4 1.62 -16.47 4.79
C TRP A 4 1.18 -15.61 5.96
N THR A 5 0.68 -16.21 7.04
CA THR A 5 0.37 -15.49 8.29
C THR A 5 1.61 -14.81 8.86
N ILE A 6 2.74 -15.52 8.94
CA ILE A 6 4.00 -14.95 9.44
C ILE A 6 4.49 -13.81 8.54
N VAL A 7 4.41 -14.01 7.21
CA VAL A 7 4.78 -12.98 6.23
C VAL A 7 3.94 -11.72 6.41
N PHE A 8 2.60 -11.83 6.42
CA PHE A 8 1.72 -10.67 6.53
C PHE A 8 1.74 -10.02 7.91
N PHE A 9 1.93 -10.81 8.97
CA PHE A 9 2.17 -10.30 10.31
C PHE A 9 3.42 -9.42 10.34
N THR A 10 4.52 -9.91 9.77
CA THR A 10 5.80 -9.17 9.69
C THR A 10 5.66 -7.89 8.88
N ILE A 11 5.00 -7.94 7.72
CA ILE A 11 4.72 -6.78 6.87
C ILE A 11 3.90 -5.73 7.65
N SER A 12 2.87 -6.17 8.36
CA SER A 12 1.98 -5.31 9.15
C SER A 12 2.72 -4.66 10.32
N LEU A 13 3.59 -5.42 10.99
CA LEU A 13 4.44 -4.95 12.08
C LEU A 13 5.47 -3.91 11.60
N ILE A 14 6.11 -4.15 10.45
CA ILE A 14 7.00 -3.17 9.80
C ILE A 14 6.21 -1.90 9.46
N GLY A 15 5.01 -2.04 8.89
CA GLY A 15 4.09 -0.93 8.63
C GLY A 15 3.78 -0.11 9.88
N LEU A 16 3.62 -0.78 11.02
CA LEU A 16 3.36 -0.18 12.32
C LEU A 16 4.62 0.47 12.95
N ILE A 17 5.83 0.03 12.66
CA ILE A 17 7.04 0.61 13.27
C ILE A 17 7.64 1.70 12.37
N LYS A 18 7.96 1.35 11.12
CA LYS A 18 8.74 2.18 10.20
C LYS A 18 7.88 2.95 9.19
N GLY A 19 6.55 2.77 9.22
CA GLY A 19 5.66 3.21 8.15
C GLY A 19 5.66 2.22 6.98
N GLY A 20 4.94 2.54 5.90
CA GLY A 20 4.79 1.63 4.76
C GLY A 20 6.14 1.17 4.19
N LEU A 21 6.25 -0.14 3.88
CA LEU A 21 7.46 -0.79 3.34
C LEU A 21 8.07 -0.11 2.12
N PHE A 22 7.25 0.58 1.33
CA PHE A 22 7.63 1.23 0.08
C PHE A 22 7.65 2.77 0.19
N SER A 23 7.78 3.32 1.40
CA SER A 23 7.78 4.78 1.63
C SER A 23 8.93 5.51 0.93
N SER A 24 10.15 4.95 0.98
CA SER A 24 11.31 5.49 0.26
C SER A 24 11.11 5.47 -1.25
N LEU A 25 10.50 4.40 -1.76
CA LEU A 25 10.19 4.24 -3.16
C LEU A 25 9.14 5.24 -3.64
N LYS A 26 8.08 5.42 -2.86
CA LYS A 26 7.05 6.43 -3.12
C LYS A 26 7.67 7.82 -3.22
N SER A 27 8.59 8.16 -2.31
CA SER A 27 9.34 9.42 -2.37
C SER A 27 10.18 9.54 -3.65
N ARG A 28 10.85 8.46 -4.06
CA ARG A 28 11.65 8.45 -5.30
C ARG A 28 10.78 8.63 -6.55
N LEU A 29 9.62 7.96 -6.62
CA LEU A 29 8.68 8.10 -7.72
C LEU A 29 8.11 9.53 -7.79
N LYS A 30 7.76 10.14 -6.64
CA LYS A 30 7.36 11.55 -6.57
C LYS A 30 8.44 12.50 -7.10
N GLN A 31 9.71 12.23 -6.80
CA GLN A 31 10.82 13.04 -7.32
C GLN A 31 10.98 12.90 -8.84
N ILE A 32 10.85 11.68 -9.37
CA ILE A 32 10.88 11.43 -10.82
C ILE A 32 9.72 12.15 -11.52
N GLU A 33 8.54 12.14 -10.91
CA GLU A 33 7.36 12.88 -11.40
C GLU A 33 7.58 14.40 -11.36
N LEU A 34 8.13 14.94 -10.28
CA LEU A 34 8.49 16.37 -10.19
C LEU A 34 9.51 16.79 -11.25
N LYS A 35 10.51 15.95 -11.54
CA LYS A 35 11.48 16.23 -12.62
C LYS A 35 10.79 16.35 -13.97
N LYS A 36 9.84 15.45 -14.28
CA LYS A 36 9.03 15.53 -15.52
C LYS A 36 8.26 16.84 -15.59
N LEU A 37 7.58 17.22 -14.49
CA LEU A 37 6.77 18.44 -14.43
C LEU A 37 7.56 19.76 -14.45
N ASN A 38 8.89 19.71 -14.32
CA ASN A 38 9.78 20.85 -14.40
C ASN A 38 10.56 20.92 -15.74
N GLY A 39 10.11 20.19 -16.76
CA GLY A 39 10.68 20.25 -18.11
C GLY A 39 11.77 19.22 -18.40
N GLY A 40 11.87 18.13 -17.61
CA GLY A 40 12.79 17.03 -17.89
C GLY A 40 12.40 16.21 -19.12
N ASP A 41 13.38 15.52 -19.73
CA ASP A 41 13.18 14.67 -20.91
C ASP A 41 12.21 13.51 -20.60
N GLU A 42 11.18 13.36 -21.42
CA GLU A 42 10.18 12.31 -21.28
C GLU A 42 10.77 10.90 -21.45
N LYS A 43 11.79 10.74 -22.31
CA LYS A 43 12.45 9.44 -22.50
C LYS A 43 13.24 9.03 -21.26
N GLU A 44 13.94 9.97 -20.65
CA GLU A 44 14.69 9.76 -19.41
C GLU A 44 13.74 9.42 -18.25
N TYR A 45 12.62 10.15 -18.15
CA TYR A 45 11.55 9.86 -17.18
C TYR A 45 11.05 8.41 -17.29
N VAL A 46 10.71 7.95 -18.49
CA VAL A 46 10.16 6.59 -18.70
C VAL A 46 11.17 5.54 -18.23
N VAL A 47 12.45 5.71 -18.57
CA VAL A 47 13.52 4.78 -18.18
C VAL A 47 13.76 4.78 -16.66
N GLU A 48 13.83 5.97 -16.03
CA GLU A 48 13.99 6.08 -14.58
C GLU A 48 12.78 5.49 -13.83
N TRP A 49 11.56 5.76 -14.31
CA TRP A 49 10.33 5.23 -13.72
C TRP A 49 10.23 3.71 -13.87
N LEU A 50 10.59 3.14 -15.02
CA LEU A 50 10.64 1.69 -15.21
C LEU A 50 11.66 1.03 -14.27
N LYS A 51 12.86 1.60 -14.16
CA LYS A 51 13.91 1.06 -13.28
C LYS A 51 13.53 1.17 -11.80
N ALA A 52 12.94 2.28 -11.38
CA ALA A 52 12.63 2.54 -9.98
C ALA A 52 11.26 1.97 -9.55
N GLY A 53 10.30 1.86 -10.46
CA GLY A 53 8.90 1.55 -10.16
C GLY A 53 8.46 0.14 -10.52
N CYS A 54 9.04 -0.50 -11.55
CA CYS A 54 8.54 -1.77 -12.07
C CYS A 54 8.60 -2.92 -11.05
N PHE A 55 9.79 -3.20 -10.51
CA PHE A 55 9.97 -4.30 -9.55
C PHE A 55 9.12 -4.15 -8.28
N PRO A 56 9.11 -3.00 -7.59
CA PRO A 56 8.24 -2.80 -6.43
C PRO A 56 6.76 -2.93 -6.73
N LEU A 57 6.31 -2.48 -7.90
CA LEU A 57 4.90 -2.58 -8.29
C LEU A 57 4.51 -4.05 -8.50
N ILE A 58 5.39 -4.85 -9.10
CA ILE A 58 5.22 -6.32 -9.20
C ILE A 58 5.13 -6.94 -7.80
N VAL A 59 6.05 -6.61 -6.89
CA VAL A 59 6.06 -7.15 -5.52
C VAL A 59 4.79 -6.77 -4.76
N VAL A 60 4.36 -5.51 -4.83
CA VAL A 60 3.12 -5.05 -4.18
C VAL A 60 1.90 -5.76 -4.75
N SER A 61 1.84 -5.94 -6.08
CA SER A 61 0.73 -6.61 -6.74
C SER A 61 0.67 -8.09 -6.36
N PHE A 62 1.83 -8.76 -6.32
CA PHE A 62 1.95 -10.14 -5.88
C PHE A 62 1.51 -10.32 -4.43
N LEU A 63 1.99 -9.47 -3.52
CA LEU A 63 1.61 -9.50 -2.10
C LEU A 63 0.11 -9.26 -1.92
N PHE A 64 -0.47 -8.33 -2.68
CA PHE A 64 -1.90 -8.06 -2.63
C PHE A 64 -2.74 -9.26 -3.11
N ILE A 65 -2.36 -9.89 -4.22
CA ILE A 65 -3.04 -11.10 -4.72
C ILE A 65 -2.91 -12.24 -3.68
N ALA A 66 -1.71 -12.43 -3.13
CA ALA A 66 -1.47 -13.43 -2.10
C ALA A 66 -2.30 -13.16 -0.83
N GLU A 67 -2.48 -11.90 -0.43
CA GLU A 67 -3.31 -11.51 0.71
C GLU A 67 -4.79 -11.81 0.46
N VAL A 68 -5.30 -11.52 -0.74
CA VAL A 68 -6.68 -11.85 -1.12
C VAL A 68 -6.91 -13.37 -1.09
N LEU A 69 -6.02 -14.15 -1.71
CA LEU A 69 -6.12 -15.61 -1.69
C LEU A 69 -6.00 -16.17 -0.26
N TYR A 70 -5.15 -15.57 0.56
CA TYR A 70 -5.03 -15.94 1.97
C TYR A 70 -6.34 -15.70 2.72
N LEU A 71 -6.97 -14.54 2.58
CA LEU A 71 -8.21 -14.20 3.27
C LEU A 71 -9.38 -15.10 2.84
N VAL A 72 -9.47 -15.44 1.55
CA VAL A 72 -10.47 -16.40 1.06
C VAL A 72 -10.27 -17.76 1.70
N ASN A 73 -9.04 -18.27 1.67
CA ASN A 73 -8.72 -19.56 2.29
C ASN A 73 -8.88 -19.53 3.82
N ALA A 74 -8.63 -18.40 4.48
CA ALA A 74 -8.74 -18.26 5.92
C ALA A 74 -10.15 -18.52 6.45
N LEU A 75 -11.20 -18.35 5.63
CA LEU A 75 -12.59 -18.64 6.02
C LEU A 75 -12.83 -20.11 6.40
N ASP A 76 -12.05 -21.03 5.82
CA ASP A 76 -12.16 -22.46 6.12
C ASP A 76 -11.41 -22.86 7.40
N TYR A 77 -10.43 -22.06 7.81
CA TYR A 77 -9.61 -22.30 9.01
C TYR A 77 -10.07 -21.49 10.22
N ASP A 78 -10.75 -20.37 10.02
CA ASP A 78 -11.24 -19.50 11.09
C ASP A 78 -12.49 -20.09 11.76
N PRO A 79 -12.41 -20.57 13.02
CA PRO A 79 -13.54 -21.20 13.69
C PRO A 79 -14.67 -20.21 13.97
N TYR A 80 -14.34 -18.93 14.18
CA TYR A 80 -15.31 -17.89 14.50
C TYR A 80 -15.83 -17.16 13.26
N LYS A 81 -15.09 -17.19 12.15
CA LYS A 81 -15.36 -16.57 10.84
C LYS A 81 -15.50 -15.04 10.84
N PHE A 82 -16.08 -14.44 11.89
CA PHE A 82 -16.28 -13.00 12.05
C PHE A 82 -14.98 -12.19 11.94
N PRO A 83 -13.83 -12.61 12.53
CA PRO A 83 -12.59 -11.87 12.36
C PRO A 83 -12.15 -11.80 10.89
N THR A 84 -12.19 -12.93 10.17
CA THR A 84 -11.83 -12.99 8.75
C THR A 84 -12.80 -12.19 7.87
N ILE A 85 -14.12 -12.28 8.12
CA ILE A 85 -15.13 -11.49 7.40
C ILE A 85 -14.90 -9.99 7.60
N THR A 86 -14.56 -9.57 8.83
CA THR A 86 -14.26 -8.17 9.13
C THR A 86 -13.00 -7.69 8.40
N ALA A 87 -11.95 -8.51 8.35
CA ALA A 87 -10.73 -8.20 7.61
C ALA A 87 -11.01 -8.04 6.10
N ILE A 88 -11.82 -8.93 5.52
CA ILE A 88 -12.27 -8.84 4.12
C ILE A 88 -13.05 -7.54 3.88
N ALA A 89 -14.00 -7.20 4.76
CA ALA A 89 -14.78 -5.97 4.64
C ALA A 89 -13.89 -4.72 4.69
N ILE A 90 -12.91 -4.67 5.59
CA ILE A 90 -11.93 -3.58 5.69
C ILE A 90 -11.12 -3.46 4.39
N LEU A 91 -10.69 -4.58 3.81
CA LEU A 91 -9.96 -4.61 2.55
C LEU A 91 -10.80 -4.03 1.41
N ILE A 92 -12.05 -4.47 1.27
CA ILE A 92 -13.00 -3.99 0.24
C ILE A 92 -13.25 -2.48 0.38
N ILE A 93 -13.54 -2.00 1.60
CA ILE A 93 -13.73 -0.57 1.86
C ILE A 93 -12.47 0.24 1.48
N GLY A 94 -11.29 -0.33 1.75
CA GLY A 94 -10.02 0.26 1.36
C GLY A 94 -9.88 0.45 -0.15
N ILE A 95 -10.29 -0.55 -0.95
CA ILE A 95 -10.26 -0.47 -2.42
C ILE A 95 -11.24 0.60 -2.91
N ILE A 96 -12.48 0.58 -2.40
CA ILE A 96 -13.55 1.51 -2.82
C ILE A 96 -13.20 2.97 -2.51
N LYS A 97 -12.55 3.24 -1.37
CA LYS A 97 -12.16 4.60 -0.96
C LYS A 97 -11.00 5.18 -1.80
N THR A 98 -10.43 4.44 -2.74
CA THR A 98 -9.35 4.94 -3.58
C THR A 98 -9.88 6.04 -4.50
N LYS A 99 -9.51 7.29 -4.22
CA LYS A 99 -9.88 8.44 -5.06
C LYS A 99 -9.19 8.33 -6.42
N LYS A 100 -9.94 8.54 -7.51
CA LYS A 100 -9.35 8.73 -8.84
C LYS A 100 -8.54 10.03 -8.83
N SER A 101 -7.24 9.93 -9.10
CA SER A 101 -6.42 11.12 -9.35
C SER A 101 -6.70 11.64 -10.76
N LYS A 102 -6.83 12.96 -10.90
CA LYS A 102 -6.83 13.64 -12.21
C LYS A 102 -5.45 13.49 -12.84
N LYS A 103 -5.36 13.34 -14.17
CA LYS A 103 -4.07 13.30 -14.86
C LYS A 103 -3.46 14.70 -14.83
N SER A 104 -2.15 14.80 -14.64
CA SER A 104 -1.45 16.09 -14.58
C SER A 104 -1.61 16.95 -15.83
N ASN A 105 -1.86 16.33 -17.00
CA ASN A 105 -2.07 17.07 -18.26
C ASN A 105 -3.43 17.77 -18.33
N ASP A 106 -4.38 17.38 -17.48
CA ASP A 106 -5.74 17.94 -17.45
C ASP A 106 -5.89 18.98 -16.33
N MET A 107 -4.79 19.36 -15.66
CA MET A 107 -4.79 20.29 -14.53
C MET A 107 -4.63 21.74 -14.97
N THR A 108 -5.33 22.67 -14.30
CA THR A 108 -5.06 24.11 -14.45
C THR A 108 -3.73 24.50 -13.80
N GLU A 109 -3.18 25.68 -14.12
CA GLU A 109 -1.92 26.14 -13.50
C GLU A 109 -2.00 26.18 -11.97
N GLU A 110 -3.12 26.63 -11.41
CA GLU A 110 -3.36 26.63 -9.97
C GLU A 110 -3.42 25.21 -9.38
N GLU A 111 -4.11 24.27 -10.05
CA GLU A 111 -4.14 22.85 -9.66
C GLU A 111 -2.74 22.23 -9.69
N LEU A 112 -1.92 22.61 -10.68
CA LEU A 112 -0.56 22.09 -10.87
C LEU A 112 0.39 22.61 -9.78
N ILE A 113 0.23 23.85 -9.33
CA ILE A 113 0.96 24.41 -8.19
C ILE A 113 0.62 23.65 -6.90
N VAL A 114 -0.68 23.42 -6.64
CA VAL A 114 -1.13 22.65 -5.47
C VAL A 114 -0.61 21.22 -5.53
N TYR A 115 -0.67 20.58 -6.70
CA TYR A 115 -0.16 19.23 -6.92
C TYR A 115 1.35 19.13 -6.67
N LYS A 116 2.16 20.07 -7.19
CA LYS A 116 3.60 20.15 -6.89
C LYS A 116 3.87 20.33 -5.40
N ALA A 117 3.09 21.17 -4.72
CA ALA A 117 3.21 21.36 -3.28
C ALA A 117 2.86 20.08 -2.49
N GLU A 118 1.89 19.29 -2.94
CA GLU A 118 1.55 17.98 -2.36
C GLU A 118 2.63 16.92 -2.59
N LEU A 119 3.29 16.93 -3.75
CA LEU A 119 4.41 16.03 -4.05
C LEU A 119 5.63 16.33 -3.15
N VAL A 120 5.87 17.60 -2.82
CA VAL A 120 6.98 18.03 -1.95
C VAL A 120 6.66 17.80 -0.46
N LYS A 121 5.38 17.74 -0.08
CA LYS A 121 5.00 17.39 1.30
C LYS A 121 5.56 16.00 1.64
N LYS A 122 6.46 15.99 2.64
CA LYS A 122 6.98 14.75 3.24
C LYS A 122 5.79 13.89 3.64
N ASP A 123 5.77 12.63 3.20
CA ASP A 123 4.73 11.67 3.58
C ASP A 123 4.76 11.50 5.10
N LYS A 124 3.96 12.30 5.81
CA LYS A 124 3.78 12.18 7.25
C LYS A 124 2.92 10.96 7.51
N ARG A 125 3.34 10.15 8.47
CA ARG A 125 2.56 9.00 8.93
C ARG A 125 1.21 9.49 9.46
N THR A 126 0.12 9.08 8.84
CA THR A 126 -1.23 9.48 9.26
C THR A 126 -1.73 8.56 10.36
N PHE A 127 -2.51 9.10 11.31
CA PHE A 127 -3.13 8.31 12.38
C PHE A 127 -3.97 7.14 11.82
N MET A 128 -4.68 7.38 10.71
CA MET A 128 -5.44 6.34 10.01
C MET A 128 -4.55 5.19 9.50
N SER A 129 -3.34 5.50 9.03
CA SER A 129 -2.36 4.47 8.63
C SER A 129 -1.90 3.65 9.83
N VAL A 130 -1.74 4.26 11.01
CA VAL A 130 -1.38 3.53 12.25
C VAL A 130 -2.49 2.56 12.63
N ILE A 131 -3.74 3.05 12.70
CA ILE A 131 -4.90 2.22 13.06
C ILE A 131 -5.03 1.05 12.10
N ARG A 132 -4.92 1.29 10.79
CA ARG A 132 -5.01 0.21 9.80
C ARG A 132 -3.92 -0.84 9.99
N SER A 133 -2.66 -0.44 10.18
CA SER A 133 -1.58 -1.38 10.46
C SER A 133 -1.80 -2.14 11.76
N PHE A 134 -2.32 -1.49 12.80
CA PHE A 134 -2.63 -2.12 14.07
C PHE A 134 -3.72 -3.19 13.93
N LEU A 135 -4.82 -2.90 13.23
CA LEU A 135 -5.89 -3.86 12.96
C LEU A 135 -5.36 -5.10 12.23
N TRP A 136 -4.46 -4.93 11.26
CA TRP A 136 -3.84 -6.04 10.56
C TRP A 136 -2.89 -6.86 11.45
N VAL A 137 -2.09 -6.20 12.29
CA VAL A 137 -1.23 -6.90 13.28
C VAL A 137 -2.10 -7.75 14.21
N VAL A 138 -3.20 -7.20 14.72
CA VAL A 138 -4.14 -7.94 15.59
C VAL A 138 -4.76 -9.11 14.84
N TYR A 139 -5.24 -8.91 13.61
CA TYR A 139 -5.84 -9.97 12.80
C TYR A 139 -4.86 -11.11 12.50
N PHE A 140 -3.66 -10.81 12.00
CA PHE A 140 -2.68 -11.85 11.69
C PHE A 140 -2.11 -12.49 12.96
N GLY A 141 -2.05 -11.78 14.08
CA GLY A 141 -1.75 -12.36 15.39
C GLY A 141 -2.81 -13.35 15.84
N TYR A 142 -4.09 -13.01 15.68
CA TYR A 142 -5.22 -13.92 15.90
C TYR A 142 -5.14 -15.16 15.01
N MET A 143 -4.93 -14.98 13.69
CA MET A 143 -4.82 -16.12 12.78
C MET A 143 -3.59 -16.98 13.08
N PHE A 144 -2.49 -16.39 13.55
CA PHE A 144 -1.32 -17.14 13.98
C PHE A 144 -1.67 -18.03 15.17
N TYR A 145 -2.39 -17.49 16.17
CA TYR A 145 -2.87 -18.26 17.30
C TYR A 145 -3.75 -19.44 16.85
N VAL A 146 -4.77 -19.20 16.04
CA VAL A 146 -5.70 -20.23 15.51
C VAL A 146 -5.00 -21.32 14.71
N LEU A 147 -3.91 -21.00 14.01
CA LEU A 147 -3.19 -21.97 13.18
C LEU A 147 -2.16 -22.79 13.97
N VAL A 148 -1.77 -22.35 15.16
CA VAL A 148 -0.74 -23.00 15.99
C VAL A 148 -1.34 -23.76 17.17
N PHE A 149 -2.45 -23.27 17.74
CA PHE A 149 -3.12 -23.81 18.92
C PHE A 149 -4.56 -24.20 18.60
#